data_AF-A0A3D2SSC0-F1
#
_entry.id   AF-A0A3D2SSC0-F1
#
_cell.length_a   1.000
_cell.length_b   1.000
_cell.length_c   1.000
_cell.angle_alpha   90.00
_cell.angle_beta   90.00
_cell.angle_gamma   90.00
#
_symmetry.space_group_name_H-M   'P 1'
#
loop_
_entity.id
_entity.type
_entity.pdbx_description
1 polymer ?
#
loop_
_entity_poly.entity_id
_entity_poly.type
_entity_poly.pdbx_seq_one_letter_code
_entity_poly.pdbx_strand_id
1 'polypeptide(L)' 'SVTETASHLVNGFDGRSRAFLQVQNGCNHRCTFCIIPYGRGNSRSVPIGEITQAVKHLVAQGFNEVVFTGVDVTSYGPDL' A
#
# COMPACT_ATOMS: atom_id res chain seq x y z
N SER A 1 9.31 -12.19 4.12
CA SER A 1 7.96 -12.79 4.34
C SER A 1 6.92 -11.71 4.07
N VAL A 2 5.67 -12.04 3.68
CA VAL A 2 4.57 -11.05 3.47
C VAL A 2 4.36 -10.14 4.69
N THR A 3 4.80 -10.60 5.87
CA THR A 3 4.84 -9.87 7.13
C THR A 3 5.81 -8.67 7.21
N GLU A 4 6.67 -8.42 6.21
CA GLU A 4 7.73 -7.40 6.31
C GLU A 4 7.38 -6.03 5.69
N THR A 5 6.15 -5.84 5.18
CA THR A 5 5.80 -4.63 4.40
C THR A 5 5.04 -3.55 5.20
N ALA A 6 4.72 -3.77 6.48
CA ALA A 6 3.73 -2.94 7.19
C ALA A 6 4.28 -2.06 8.33
N SER A 7 5.49 -2.30 8.84
CA SER A 7 6.00 -1.60 10.03
C SER A 7 6.34 -0.13 9.81
N HIS A 8 6.68 0.28 8.58
CA HIS A 8 6.97 1.67 8.24
C HIS A 8 5.73 2.53 7.96
N LEU A 9 4.52 1.96 7.96
CA LEU A 9 3.30 2.69 7.57
C LEU A 9 2.62 3.43 8.73
N VAL A 10 3.05 3.22 9.98
CA VAL A 10 2.31 3.74 11.16
C VAL A 10 3.08 4.83 11.92
N ASN A 11 4.41 4.86 11.86
CA ASN A 11 5.22 5.80 12.64
C ASN A 11 6.05 6.70 11.72
N GLY A 12 5.51 7.87 11.36
CA GLY A 12 6.24 8.86 10.54
C GLY A 12 5.45 10.10 10.11
N PHE A 13 4.25 10.32 10.68
CA PHE A 13 3.32 11.35 10.21
C PHE A 13 3.00 12.42 11.28
N ASP A 14 3.83 12.58 12.31
CA ASP A 14 3.67 13.67 13.28
C ASP A 14 3.62 15.02 12.54
N GLY A 15 2.44 15.66 12.56
CA GLY A 15 2.17 16.94 11.90
C GLY A 15 1.55 16.88 10.49
N ARG A 16 1.20 15.72 9.94
CA ARG A 16 0.57 15.60 8.61
C ARG A 16 -0.94 15.38 8.70
N SER A 17 -1.72 16.10 7.89
CA SER A 17 -3.20 16.02 7.85
C SER A 17 -3.75 14.70 7.31
N ARG A 18 -2.91 13.90 6.63
CA ARG A 18 -3.28 12.67 5.93
C ARG A 18 -2.29 11.54 6.16
N ALA A 19 -2.79 10.33 6.27
CA ALA A 19 -2.02 9.11 6.33
C ALA A 19 -1.89 8.46 4.95
N PHE A 20 -0.74 7.87 4.64
CA PHE A 20 -0.53 7.11 3.41
C PHE A 20 -0.52 5.62 3.72
N LEU A 21 -1.39 4.86 3.07
CA LEU A 21 -1.52 3.42 3.24
C LEU A 21 -1.18 2.73 1.92
N GLN A 22 -0.10 1.95 1.89
CA GLN A 22 0.23 1.15 0.71
C GLN A 22 -0.69 -0.08 0.67
N VAL A 23 -1.50 -0.18 -0.38
CA VAL A 23 -2.46 -1.28 -0.57
C VAL A 23 -2.02 -2.27 -1.66
N GLN A 24 -1.00 -1.90 -2.44
CA GLN A 24 -0.50 -2.69 -3.55
C GLN A 24 0.99 -2.38 -3.78
N ASN A 25 1.78 -3.37 -4.19
CA ASN A 25 3.18 -3.18 -4.57
C ASN A 25 3.58 -4.13 -5.71
N GLY A 26 4.64 -3.79 -6.44
CA GLY A 26 5.02 -4.50 -7.67
C GLY A 26 4.07 -4.19 -8.84
N CYS A 27 4.35 -4.74 -10.02
CA CYS A 27 3.47 -4.56 -11.18
C CYS A 27 3.68 -5.67 -12.21
N ASN A 28 2.57 -6.14 -12.79
CA ASN A 28 2.60 -7.13 -13.87
C ASN A 28 2.72 -6.47 -15.26
N HIS A 29 2.43 -5.16 -15.37
CA HIS A 29 2.59 -4.41 -16.60
C HIS A 29 4.08 -4.28 -16.99
N ARG A 30 4.38 -4.62 -18.25
CA ARG A 30 5.73 -4.57 -18.81
C ARG A 30 5.92 -3.27 -19.62
N CYS A 31 5.72 -2.13 -18.97
CA CYS A 31 5.96 -0.83 -19.60
C CYS A 31 7.41 -0.73 -20.07
N THR A 32 7.63 -0.32 -21.32
CA THR A 32 8.96 -0.33 -21.97
C THR A 32 10.02 0.48 -21.25
N PHE A 33 9.61 1.49 -20.48
CA PHE A 33 10.48 2.37 -19.71
C PHE A 33 10.63 1.98 -18.22
N CYS A 34 9.89 0.97 -17.74
CA CYS A 34 9.72 0.74 -16.31
C CYS A 34 10.47 -0.49 -15.82
N ILE A 35 11.38 -0.32 -14.85
CA ILE A 35 12.13 -1.41 -14.21
C ILE A 35 11.31 -2.17 -13.15
N ILE A 36 10.15 -1.67 -12.75
CA ILE A 36 9.37 -2.15 -11.60
C ILE A 36 9.15 -3.67 -11.59
N PRO A 37 8.76 -4.34 -12.69
CA PRO A 37 8.54 -5.78 -12.66
C PRO A 37 9.78 -6.59 -12.25
N TYR A 38 10.97 -6.03 -12.47
CA TYR A 38 12.24 -6.63 -12.08
C TYR A 38 12.74 -6.14 -10.71
N GLY A 39 12.52 -4.86 -10.39
CA GLY A 39 12.98 -4.26 -9.13
C GLY A 39 12.08 -4.53 -7.93
N ARG A 40 10.75 -4.57 -8.13
CA ARG A 40 9.74 -4.79 -7.08
C ARG A 40 8.97 -6.10 -7.25
N GLY A 41 9.20 -6.82 -8.35
CA GLY A 41 8.53 -8.07 -8.69
C GLY A 41 7.09 -7.89 -9.20
N ASN A 42 6.40 -9.02 -9.32
CA ASN A 42 4.99 -9.09 -9.75
C ASN A 42 4.05 -8.32 -8.81
N SER A 43 2.86 -7.98 -9.30
CA SER A 43 1.81 -7.35 -8.51
C SER A 43 1.50 -8.17 -7.26
N ARG A 44 1.42 -7.48 -6.12
CA ARG A 44 1.03 -8.03 -4.82
C ARG A 44 0.08 -7.05 -4.14
N SER A 45 -1.14 -7.50 -3.93
CA SER A 45 -2.22 -6.76 -3.27
C SER A 45 -2.25 -7.09 -1.78
N VAL A 46 -2.60 -6.10 -0.96
CA VAL A 46 -2.86 -6.32 0.47
C VAL A 46 -4.31 -6.80 0.63
N PRO A 47 -4.60 -7.90 1.35
CA PRO A 47 -5.97 -8.35 1.59
C PRO A 47 -6.85 -7.26 2.22
N ILE A 48 -8.12 -7.19 1.81
CA ILE A 48 -9.04 -6.13 2.26
C ILE A 48 -9.23 -6.08 3.78
N GLY A 49 -9.12 -7.23 4.46
CA GLY A 49 -9.19 -7.32 5.91
C GLY A 49 -8.05 -6.55 6.60
N GLU A 50 -6.82 -6.69 6.10
CA GLU A 50 -5.65 -5.97 6.61
C GLU A 50 -5.74 -4.47 6.34
N ILE A 51 -6.19 -4.08 5.13
CA ILE A 51 -6.44 -2.68 4.78
C ILE A 51 -7.47 -2.07 5.74
N THR A 52 -8.56 -2.78 6.00
CA THR A 52 -9.64 -2.30 6.89
C THR A 52 -9.14 -2.12 8.32
N GLN A 53 -8.33 -3.05 8.83
CA GLN A 53 -7.73 -2.93 10.17
C GLN A 53 -6.77 -1.74 10.26
N ALA A 54 -5.92 -1.54 9.25
CA ALA A 54 -5.00 -0.42 9.19
C ALA A 54 -5.76 0.92 9.15
N VAL A 55 -6.80 1.05 8.32
CA VAL A 55 -7.64 2.26 8.27
C VAL A 55 -8.29 2.54 9.62
N LYS A 56 -8.85 1.53 10.30
CA LYS A 56 -9.43 1.70 11.64
C LYS A 56 -8.40 2.22 12.64
N HIS A 57 -7.16 1.72 12.57
CA HIS A 57 -6.08 2.19 13.42
C HIS A 57 -5.71 3.66 13.15
N LEU A 58 -5.58 4.03 11.87
CA LEU A 58 -5.27 5.42 11.47
C LEU A 58 -6.37 6.39 11.89
N VAL A 59 -7.65 6.00 11.75
CA VAL A 59 -8.77 6.83 12.23
C VAL A 59 -8.74 6.97 13.75
N ALA A 60 -8.45 5.90 14.49
CA ALA A 60 -8.31 5.96 15.95
C ALA A 60 -7.13 6.86 16.41
N GLN A 61 -6.13 7.07 15.55
CA GLN A 61 -5.02 8.01 15.77
C GLN A 61 -5.36 9.45 15.39
N GLY A 62 -6.56 9.73 14.88
CA GLY A 62 -7.03 11.08 14.55
C GLY A 62 -6.76 11.52 13.10
N PHE A 63 -6.38 10.62 12.20
CA PHE A 63 -6.27 10.95 10.79
C PHE A 63 -7.65 11.08 10.14
N ASN A 64 -7.91 12.23 9.51
CA ASN A 64 -9.16 12.53 8.81
C ASN A 64 -9.10 12.24 7.30
N GLU A 65 -7.92 11.97 6.76
CA GLU A 65 -7.70 11.64 5.36
C GLU A 65 -6.74 10.44 5.28
N VAL A 66 -7.12 9.43 4.51
CA VAL A 66 -6.27 8.27 4.21
C VAL A 66 -6.10 8.17 2.71
N VAL A 67 -4.85 8.10 2.24
CA VAL A 67 -4.51 7.97 0.83
C VAL A 67 -3.97 6.60 0.55
N PHE A 68 -4.70 5.86 -0.28
CA PHE A 68 -4.24 4.59 -0.79
C PHE A 68 -3.18 4.78 -1.85
N THR A 69 -2.09 4.05 -1.70
CA THR A 69 -0.94 4.10 -2.59
C THR A 69 -0.59 2.71 -3.09
N GLY A 70 0.02 2.67 -4.25
CA GLY A 70 0.54 1.46 -4.86
C GLY A 70 1.29 1.80 -6.13
N VAL A 71 1.94 0.80 -6.73
CA VAL A 71 2.68 1.02 -7.98
C VAL A 71 1.74 1.05 -9.17
N ASP A 72 0.72 0.19 -9.16
CA ASP A 72 -0.39 0.18 -10.10
C ASP A 72 -1.67 -0.15 -9.34
N VAL A 73 -2.27 0.88 -8.72
CA VAL A 73 -3.46 0.74 -7.86
C VAL A 73 -4.66 0.21 -8.65
N THR A 74 -4.72 0.48 -9.96
CA THR A 74 -5.82 -0.01 -10.81
C THR A 74 -5.79 -1.54 -10.98
N SER A 75 -4.64 -2.16 -10.72
CA SER A 75 -4.44 -3.61 -10.73
C SER A 75 -4.55 -4.26 -9.35
N TYR A 76 -5.17 -3.60 -8.35
CA TYR A 76 -5.43 -4.21 -7.05
C TYR A 76 -6.49 -5.33 -7.15
N GLY A 77 -6.20 -6.51 -6.60
CA GLY A 77 -7.18 -7.59 -6.39
C GLY A 77 -7.06 -8.85 -7.26
N PRO A 78 -6.56 -8.83 -8.51
CA PRO A 78 -6.43 -10.05 -9.33
C PRO A 78 -5.54 -11.15 -8.73
N ASP A 79 -4.70 -10.82 -7.75
CA ASP A 79 -3.79 -11.75 -7.06
C ASP A 79 -4.25 -12.15 -5.63
N LEU A 80 -5.48 -11.80 -5.23
CA LEU A 80 -6.07 -12.10 -3.91
C LEU A 80 -6.99 -13.32 -3.89
#